data_AF-T0NCX0-F1
#
_entry.id   AF-T0NCX0-F1
#
_cell.length_a   1.000
_cell.length_b   1.000
_cell.length_c   1.000
_cell.angle_alpha   90.00
_cell.angle_beta   90.00
_cell.angle_gamma   90.00
#
_symmetry.space_group_name_H-M   'P 1'
#
loop_
_entity.id
_entity.type
_entity.pdbx_description
1 polymer ?
#
loop_
_entity_poly.entity_id
_entity_poly.type
_entity_poly.pdbx_seq_one_letter_code
_entity_poly.pdbx_strand_id
1 'polypeptide(L)'
;MVSINRLDSSYFQQQINHNTNNNMTNNIEANVKCDNWLKEICDVIDFSFDYSNDEVMTIIGDISSKFNKEFTIYGENNEVSIVEHVNGYGKILNSIKDNLNLSVSEKEQLTKVLDNSFDRYAKNMAKGLGGRIDAFFNNAYYQSASNLKDHRDLGIKAEKLVDTEKFEASTLKMISASKVFYKTNFEGTDKGLQQFLMDNFPKTDIGETIENLSYKDFMSLQDTLKMYYSNLDQAFRAGEEAKNTDAAINRLKLGGSPKELIAKFEEAMIQNGDSNTRVHFYEVINTEFNITTDKLKDEVNQYVKFFKDLEKQKMEMDKKQEKELEDFERKLEEQMLRIIMVNAKSPEDQREALMKLQRCEVRFLDELELKIRAMCEESKERLEKLGKNKKDFYENPSKLINEHLEGDKIKNKEIVHKD
;
A
#
# COMPACT_ATOMS: atom_id res chain seq x y z
N MET A 1 -26.68 15.68 60.14
CA MET A 1 -26.29 16.62 59.07
C MET A 1 -25.12 16.00 58.31
N VAL A 2 -25.17 16.08 56.98
CA VAL A 2 -24.39 15.34 55.96
C VAL A 2 -22.87 15.31 56.16
N SER A 3 -22.22 14.17 55.84
CA SER A 3 -21.01 14.01 54.97
C SER A 3 -20.45 12.56 55.11
N ILE A 4 -20.34 11.66 54.12
CA ILE A 4 -19.62 11.56 52.82
C ILE A 4 -18.71 10.30 52.86
N ASN A 5 -18.82 9.46 51.81
CA ASN A 5 -17.89 8.45 51.27
C ASN A 5 -17.42 7.25 52.13
N ARG A 6 -17.67 6.02 51.65
CA ARG A 6 -16.76 5.28 50.74
C ARG A 6 -17.37 3.92 50.39
N LEU A 7 -17.31 3.60 49.10
CA LEU A 7 -17.34 2.22 48.60
C LEU A 7 -16.35 1.38 49.40
N ASP A 8 -16.80 0.26 49.96
CA ASP A 8 -15.87 -0.72 50.52
C ASP A 8 -16.08 -2.10 49.91
N SER A 9 -14.96 -2.62 49.44
CA SER A 9 -14.77 -3.62 48.39
C SER A 9 -14.79 -5.06 48.93
N SER A 10 -15.57 -5.34 49.97
CA SER A 10 -15.45 -6.58 50.74
C SER A 10 -16.49 -7.65 50.42
N TYR A 11 -17.44 -7.40 49.51
CA TYR A 11 -18.42 -8.42 49.11
C TYR A 11 -18.01 -9.26 47.90
N PHE A 12 -16.83 -9.01 47.31
CA PHE A 12 -16.41 -9.60 46.03
C PHE A 12 -15.36 -10.73 46.12
N GLN A 13 -14.85 -11.12 47.29
CA GLN A 13 -13.88 -12.23 47.36
C GLN A 13 -13.94 -13.05 48.65
N GLN A 14 -14.84 -14.03 48.70
CA GLN A 14 -14.53 -15.29 49.36
C GLN A 14 -14.94 -16.45 48.45
N GLN A 15 -13.93 -17.03 47.81
CA GLN A 15 -14.02 -18.26 47.05
C GLN A 15 -14.06 -19.47 47.98
N ILE A 16 -15.01 -20.36 47.68
CA ILE A 16 -14.89 -21.83 47.66
C ILE A 16 -14.97 -22.57 49.00
N ASN A 17 -16.12 -23.25 49.20
CA ASN A 17 -16.09 -24.69 49.47
C ASN A 17 -17.29 -25.40 48.80
N HIS A 18 -16.98 -25.94 47.61
CA HIS A 18 -17.49 -27.14 46.91
C HIS A 18 -18.89 -27.67 47.30
N ASN A 19 -19.88 -27.80 46.40
CA ASN A 19 -19.78 -28.56 45.15
C ASN A 19 -21.01 -28.36 44.21
N THR A 20 -21.41 -27.13 43.85
CA THR A 20 -22.59 -26.95 42.95
C THR A 20 -22.62 -25.73 42.01
N ASN A 21 -21.63 -24.83 41.96
CA ASN A 21 -21.83 -23.51 41.32
C ASN A 21 -20.98 -23.12 40.10
N ASN A 22 -20.13 -24.00 39.53
CA ASN A 22 -19.32 -23.60 38.36
C ASN A 22 -20.10 -23.51 37.02
N ASN A 23 -21.31 -24.06 36.93
CA ASN A 23 -22.15 -23.93 35.72
C ASN A 23 -23.05 -22.68 35.74
N MET A 24 -23.50 -22.20 36.91
CA MET A 24 -24.37 -21.02 36.98
C MET A 24 -23.61 -19.71 36.74
N THR A 25 -22.40 -19.55 37.29
CA THR A 25 -21.65 -18.28 37.14
C THR A 25 -21.19 -18.06 35.69
N ASN A 26 -20.77 -19.12 35.00
CA ASN A 26 -20.44 -19.08 33.58
C ASN A 26 -21.67 -18.77 32.70
N ASN A 27 -22.85 -19.30 33.06
CA ASN A 27 -24.11 -18.96 32.38
C ASN A 27 -24.54 -17.51 32.64
N ILE A 28 -24.40 -16.99 33.86
CA ILE A 28 -24.75 -15.60 34.18
C ILE A 28 -23.84 -14.62 33.41
N GLU A 29 -22.52 -14.86 33.38
CA GLU A 29 -21.61 -14.01 32.60
C GLU A 29 -21.85 -14.11 31.09
N ALA A 30 -22.15 -15.30 30.58
CA ALA A 30 -22.52 -15.50 29.18
C ALA A 30 -23.83 -14.77 28.82
N ASN A 31 -24.83 -14.83 29.70
CA ASN A 31 -26.12 -14.15 29.53
C ASN A 31 -25.97 -12.63 29.59
N VAL A 32 -25.19 -12.09 30.54
CA VAL A 32 -24.91 -10.64 30.61
C VAL A 32 -24.19 -10.13 29.36
N LYS A 33 -23.23 -10.91 28.82
CA LYS A 33 -22.57 -10.58 27.56
C LYS A 33 -23.55 -10.61 26.38
N CYS A 34 -24.44 -11.60 26.35
CA CYS A 34 -25.50 -11.72 25.34
C CYS A 34 -26.47 -10.53 25.41
N ASP A 35 -26.93 -10.16 26.60
CA ASP A 35 -27.86 -9.03 26.80
C ASP A 35 -27.25 -7.71 26.34
N ASN A 36 -25.99 -7.45 26.69
CA ASN A 36 -25.28 -6.26 26.22
C ASN A 36 -25.15 -6.25 24.70
N TRP A 37 -24.81 -7.40 24.11
CA TRP A 37 -24.74 -7.55 22.67
C TRP A 37 -26.10 -7.33 21.97
N LEU A 38 -27.20 -7.89 22.51
CA LEU A 38 -28.54 -7.69 21.99
C LEU A 38 -28.96 -6.21 22.03
N LYS A 39 -28.61 -5.51 23.11
CA LYS A 39 -28.84 -4.05 23.26
C LYS A 39 -28.12 -3.26 22.18
N GLU A 40 -26.88 -3.60 21.86
CA GLU A 40 -26.09 -2.94 20.80
C GLU A 40 -26.66 -3.16 19.39
N ILE A 41 -27.40 -4.25 19.15
CA ILE A 41 -27.97 -4.56 17.83
C ILE A 41 -29.41 -4.05 17.68
N CYS A 42 -30.16 -3.93 18.76
CA CYS A 42 -31.60 -3.75 18.68
C CYS A 42 -32.13 -2.40 19.18
N ASP A 43 -31.24 -1.47 19.55
CA ASP A 43 -31.39 -0.05 19.94
C ASP A 43 -32.52 0.36 20.92
N VAL A 44 -33.60 -0.40 21.15
CA VAL A 44 -34.76 0.07 21.93
C VAL A 44 -35.60 -1.05 22.58
N ILE A 45 -35.10 -2.27 22.74
CA ILE A 45 -35.97 -3.38 23.22
C ILE A 45 -35.34 -4.07 24.42
N ASP A 46 -36.07 -4.04 25.53
CA ASP A 46 -35.82 -4.91 26.69
C ASP A 46 -36.27 -6.32 26.30
N PHE A 47 -35.35 -7.10 25.73
CA PHE A 47 -35.59 -8.52 25.51
C PHE A 47 -35.42 -9.24 26.84
N SER A 48 -36.48 -9.89 27.30
CA SER A 48 -36.40 -10.88 28.37
C SER A 48 -36.63 -12.24 27.75
N PHE A 49 -35.54 -12.91 27.40
CA PHE A 49 -35.58 -14.29 26.95
C PHE A 49 -35.51 -15.22 28.16
N ASP A 50 -36.23 -16.35 28.09
CA ASP A 50 -35.97 -17.45 29.00
C ASP A 50 -34.68 -18.17 28.54
N TYR A 51 -33.54 -17.69 29.03
CA TYR A 51 -32.24 -18.28 28.73
C TYR A 51 -32.04 -19.69 29.33
N SER A 52 -33.03 -20.22 30.06
CA SER A 52 -33.05 -21.64 30.45
C SER A 52 -33.63 -22.55 29.36
N ASN A 53 -34.19 -21.98 28.29
CA ASN A 53 -34.63 -22.71 27.10
C ASN A 53 -33.45 -22.93 26.13
N ASP A 54 -32.98 -24.17 26.02
CA ASP A 54 -31.84 -24.56 25.18
C ASP A 54 -32.06 -24.21 23.69
N GLU A 55 -33.29 -24.22 23.21
CA GLU A 55 -33.63 -23.86 21.82
C GLU A 55 -33.45 -22.37 21.56
N VAL A 56 -33.85 -21.52 22.52
CA VAL A 56 -33.64 -20.07 22.48
C VAL A 56 -32.14 -19.76 22.44
N MET A 57 -31.36 -20.41 23.31
CA MET A 57 -29.91 -20.23 23.36
C MET A 57 -29.22 -20.70 22.08
N THR A 58 -29.65 -21.83 21.52
CA THR A 58 -29.10 -22.36 20.26
C THR A 58 -29.36 -21.41 19.09
N ILE A 59 -30.59 -20.90 18.95
CA ILE A 59 -30.93 -19.96 17.86
C ILE A 59 -30.18 -18.64 18.01
N ILE A 60 -30.06 -18.11 19.23
CA ILE A 60 -29.28 -16.89 19.48
C ILE A 60 -27.80 -17.13 19.11
N GLY A 61 -27.24 -18.28 19.48
CA GLY A 61 -25.90 -18.70 19.08
C GLY A 61 -25.73 -18.76 17.56
N ASP A 62 -26.70 -19.32 16.84
CA ASP A 62 -26.71 -19.38 15.37
C ASP A 62 -26.76 -17.99 14.73
N ILE A 63 -27.63 -17.10 15.21
CA ILE A 63 -27.71 -15.70 14.74
C ILE A 63 -26.37 -15.00 14.92
N SER A 64 -25.80 -15.08 16.13
CA SER A 64 -24.52 -14.44 16.46
C SER A 64 -23.38 -15.00 15.60
N SER A 65 -23.27 -16.32 15.49
CA SER A 65 -22.21 -16.97 14.72
C SER A 65 -22.25 -16.63 13.22
N LYS A 66 -23.46 -16.39 12.67
CA LYS A 66 -23.68 -16.16 11.24
C LYS A 66 -23.58 -14.70 10.84
N PHE A 67 -24.13 -13.78 11.64
CA PHE A 67 -24.31 -12.38 11.25
C PHE A 67 -23.56 -11.37 12.12
N ASN A 68 -23.04 -11.80 13.26
CA ASN A 68 -22.34 -10.92 14.19
C ASN A 68 -20.81 -11.06 14.15
N LYS A 69 -20.27 -11.91 13.27
CA LYS A 69 -18.84 -11.82 12.95
C LYS A 69 -18.58 -10.50 12.24
N GLU A 70 -17.60 -9.73 12.71
CA GLU A 70 -17.08 -8.61 11.94
C GLU A 70 -16.75 -9.13 10.55
N PHE A 71 -17.32 -8.52 9.52
CA PHE A 71 -16.93 -8.83 8.16
C PHE A 71 -15.49 -8.35 8.01
N THR A 72 -14.51 -9.25 8.13
CA THR A 72 -13.11 -8.91 8.00
C THR A 72 -12.86 -8.58 6.52
N ILE A 73 -12.80 -7.29 6.20
CA ILE A 73 -12.65 -6.78 4.83
C ILE A 73 -11.28 -7.16 4.23
N TYR A 74 -10.32 -7.58 5.06
CA TYR A 74 -8.95 -7.90 4.68
C TYR A 74 -8.61 -9.35 5.05
N GLY A 75 -8.26 -10.17 4.04
CA GLY A 75 -7.34 -11.30 4.28
C GLY A 75 -7.70 -12.68 3.72
N GLU A 76 -8.89 -12.94 3.19
CA GLU A 76 -9.17 -14.25 2.60
C GLU A 76 -9.88 -14.12 1.25
N ASN A 77 -9.39 -14.90 0.27
CA ASN A 77 -9.88 -15.06 -1.11
C ASN A 77 -11.32 -15.59 -1.23
N ASN A 78 -12.13 -15.45 -0.18
CA ASN A 78 -13.49 -15.96 -0.09
C ASN A 78 -14.50 -14.83 -0.31
N GLU A 79 -14.49 -14.23 -1.50
CA GLU A 79 -15.68 -13.54 -2.01
C GLU A 79 -16.67 -14.60 -2.49
N VAL A 80 -17.61 -14.85 -1.60
CA VAL A 80 -18.78 -15.72 -1.69
C VAL A 80 -19.95 -14.86 -2.20
N SER A 81 -20.85 -15.40 -3.01
CA SER A 81 -21.95 -14.65 -3.63
C SER A 81 -22.94 -14.09 -2.60
N ILE A 82 -23.73 -13.04 -2.97
CA ILE A 82 -24.82 -12.54 -2.09
C ILE A 82 -25.69 -13.69 -1.58
N VAL A 83 -26.05 -14.63 -2.45
CA VAL A 83 -26.89 -15.80 -2.13
C VAL A 83 -26.29 -16.64 -1.00
N GLU A 84 -25.03 -17.00 -1.14
CA GLU A 84 -24.33 -17.82 -0.14
C GLU A 84 -24.17 -17.09 1.21
N HIS A 85 -24.08 -15.75 1.20
CA HIS A 85 -24.05 -14.93 2.39
C HIS A 85 -25.42 -14.81 3.09
N VAL A 86 -26.52 -14.72 2.32
CA VAL A 86 -27.86 -14.48 2.87
C VAL A 86 -28.67 -15.76 3.15
N ASN A 87 -28.31 -16.92 2.58
CA ASN A 87 -28.99 -18.20 2.83
C ASN A 87 -29.08 -18.58 4.32
N GLY A 88 -28.12 -18.12 5.14
CA GLY A 88 -28.15 -18.33 6.58
C GLY A 88 -29.40 -17.76 7.24
N TYR A 89 -29.95 -16.68 6.69
CA TYR A 89 -31.11 -16.01 7.24
C TYR A 89 -32.35 -16.89 7.08
N GLY A 90 -32.58 -17.44 5.89
CA GLY A 90 -33.71 -18.33 5.61
C GLY A 90 -33.69 -19.59 6.48
N LYS A 91 -32.51 -20.20 6.66
CA LYS A 91 -32.35 -21.38 7.53
C LYS A 91 -32.73 -21.09 8.98
N ILE A 92 -32.18 -20.02 9.55
CA ILE A 92 -32.46 -19.64 10.94
C ILE A 92 -33.92 -19.21 11.11
N LEU A 93 -34.48 -18.47 10.14
CA LEU A 93 -35.89 -18.07 10.17
C LEU A 93 -36.83 -19.28 10.17
N ASN A 94 -36.55 -20.31 9.37
CA ASN A 94 -37.31 -21.55 9.37
C ASN A 94 -37.16 -22.30 10.70
N SER A 95 -35.95 -22.38 11.25
CA SER A 95 -35.73 -22.94 12.58
C SER A 95 -36.53 -22.22 13.66
N ILE A 96 -36.73 -20.90 13.57
CA ILE A 96 -37.60 -20.16 14.51
C ILE A 96 -39.08 -20.49 14.28
N LYS A 97 -39.55 -20.43 13.03
CA LYS A 97 -40.97 -20.60 12.69
C LYS A 97 -41.47 -22.02 13.00
N ASP A 98 -40.66 -23.03 12.70
CA ASP A 98 -41.05 -24.44 12.77
C ASP A 98 -40.81 -25.06 14.14
N ASN A 99 -40.09 -24.36 15.04
CA ASN A 99 -39.82 -24.87 16.38
C ASN A 99 -41.13 -24.98 17.19
N LEU A 100 -41.49 -26.20 17.61
CA LEU A 100 -42.68 -26.45 18.41
C LEU A 100 -42.47 -26.14 19.91
N ASN A 101 -41.21 -25.98 20.34
CA ASN A 101 -40.85 -25.70 21.73
C ASN A 101 -40.75 -24.21 22.04
N LEU A 102 -41.01 -23.34 21.06
CA LEU A 102 -41.03 -21.89 21.22
C LEU A 102 -42.45 -21.37 21.23
N SER A 103 -42.76 -20.54 22.23
CA SER A 103 -43.97 -19.74 22.27
C SER A 103 -44.03 -18.72 21.13
N VAL A 104 -45.23 -18.22 20.82
CA VAL A 104 -45.41 -17.17 19.81
C VAL A 104 -44.56 -15.93 20.13
N SER A 105 -44.49 -15.54 21.40
CA SER A 105 -43.69 -14.39 21.85
C SER A 105 -42.20 -14.61 21.63
N GLU A 106 -41.67 -15.79 21.96
CA GLU A 106 -40.25 -16.12 21.72
C GLU A 106 -39.92 -16.11 20.23
N LYS A 107 -40.80 -16.65 19.38
CA LYS A 107 -40.63 -16.61 17.93
C LYS A 107 -40.58 -15.19 17.38
N GLU A 108 -41.47 -14.31 17.85
CA GLU A 108 -41.47 -12.89 17.44
C GLU A 108 -40.19 -12.17 17.87
N GLN A 109 -39.75 -12.38 19.11
CA GLN A 109 -38.53 -11.76 19.64
C GLN A 109 -37.27 -12.27 18.91
N LEU A 110 -37.12 -13.59 18.73
CA LEU A 110 -36.00 -14.18 17.99
C LEU A 110 -35.97 -13.73 16.53
N THR A 111 -37.13 -13.63 15.87
CA THR A 111 -37.23 -13.11 14.50
C THR A 111 -36.76 -11.66 14.45
N LYS A 112 -37.07 -10.85 15.45
CA LYS A 112 -36.64 -9.45 15.53
C LYS A 112 -35.13 -9.32 15.74
N VAL A 113 -34.55 -10.16 16.59
CA VAL A 113 -33.08 -10.25 16.79
C VAL A 113 -32.40 -10.67 15.49
N LEU A 114 -32.92 -11.67 14.79
CA LEU A 114 -32.43 -12.11 13.49
C LEU A 114 -32.50 -10.98 12.45
N ASP A 115 -33.63 -10.26 12.35
CA ASP A 115 -33.83 -9.15 11.42
C ASP A 115 -32.81 -8.03 11.65
N ASN A 116 -32.63 -7.59 12.90
CA ASN A 116 -31.69 -6.51 13.23
C ASN A 116 -30.24 -6.94 13.00
N SER A 117 -29.89 -8.18 13.36
CA SER A 117 -28.55 -8.73 13.11
C SER A 117 -28.26 -8.82 11.62
N PHE A 118 -29.23 -9.25 10.82
CA PHE A 118 -29.12 -9.29 9.36
C PHE A 118 -28.99 -7.89 8.76
N ASP A 119 -29.75 -6.90 9.24
CA ASP A 119 -29.67 -5.53 8.72
C ASP A 119 -28.31 -4.88 9.01
N ARG A 120 -27.74 -5.12 10.20
CA ARG A 120 -26.38 -4.69 10.53
C ARG A 120 -25.36 -5.38 9.61
N TYR A 121 -25.49 -6.69 9.44
CA TYR A 121 -24.65 -7.47 8.53
C TYR A 121 -24.73 -6.96 7.09
N ALA A 122 -25.93 -6.72 6.57
CA ALA A 122 -26.17 -6.23 5.21
C ALA A 122 -25.52 -4.86 4.97
N LYS A 123 -25.62 -3.93 5.94
CA LYS A 123 -24.94 -2.63 5.89
C LYS A 123 -23.42 -2.78 5.83
N ASN A 124 -22.85 -3.65 6.65
CA ASN A 124 -21.41 -3.88 6.67
C ASN A 124 -20.92 -4.55 5.37
N MET A 125 -21.68 -5.50 4.85
CA MET A 125 -21.38 -6.17 3.58
C MET A 125 -21.44 -5.16 2.42
N ALA A 126 -22.48 -4.32 2.35
CA ALA A 126 -22.60 -3.29 1.33
C ALA A 126 -21.41 -2.31 1.36
N LYS A 127 -21.00 -1.84 2.55
CA LYS A 127 -19.80 -1.01 2.73
C LYS A 127 -18.51 -1.72 2.30
N GLY A 128 -18.34 -2.98 2.68
CA GLY A 128 -17.16 -3.77 2.29
C GLY A 128 -17.04 -3.92 0.77
N LEU A 129 -18.16 -4.17 0.09
CA LEU A 129 -18.21 -4.22 -1.37
C LEU A 129 -18.01 -2.85 -2.02
N GLY A 130 -18.62 -1.80 -1.46
CA GLY A 130 -18.43 -0.42 -1.88
C GLY A 130 -16.97 0.01 -1.83
N GLY A 131 -16.26 -0.29 -0.74
CA GLY A 131 -14.83 0.00 -0.61
C GLY A 131 -13.96 -0.71 -1.67
N ARG A 132 -14.30 -1.94 -2.07
CA ARG A 132 -13.56 -2.66 -3.12
C ARG A 132 -13.77 -2.07 -4.51
N ILE A 133 -15.01 -1.69 -4.80
CA ILE A 133 -15.39 -1.03 -6.05
C ILE A 133 -14.74 0.35 -6.12
N ASP A 134 -14.79 1.12 -5.03
CA ASP A 134 -14.11 2.42 -4.92
C ASP A 134 -12.60 2.31 -5.15
N ALA A 135 -11.96 1.34 -4.49
CA ALA A 135 -10.52 1.10 -4.66
C ALA A 135 -10.18 0.72 -6.11
N PHE A 136 -11.03 -0.02 -6.81
CA PHE A 136 -10.78 -0.32 -8.22
C PHE A 136 -11.00 0.90 -9.12
N PHE A 137 -12.19 1.50 -9.08
CA PHE A 137 -12.63 2.50 -10.03
C PHE A 137 -12.03 3.89 -9.79
N ASN A 138 -11.66 4.23 -8.54
CA ASN A 138 -11.22 5.58 -8.17
C ASN A 138 -9.75 5.64 -7.71
N ASN A 139 -8.96 4.55 -7.78
CA ASN A 139 -7.57 4.56 -7.31
C ASN A 139 -6.70 5.62 -8.00
N ALA A 140 -6.69 5.69 -9.33
CA ALA A 140 -5.95 6.72 -10.06
C ALA A 140 -6.38 8.15 -9.67
N TYR A 141 -7.68 8.36 -9.44
CA TYR A 141 -8.20 9.64 -8.95
C TYR A 141 -7.65 9.99 -7.56
N TYR A 142 -7.65 9.04 -6.63
CA TYR A 142 -7.09 9.26 -5.29
C TYR A 142 -5.58 9.50 -5.33
N GLN A 143 -4.84 8.78 -6.17
CA GLN A 143 -3.42 9.01 -6.36
C GLN A 143 -3.15 10.41 -6.93
N SER A 144 -3.88 10.82 -7.97
CA SER A 144 -3.79 12.18 -8.53
C SER A 144 -4.05 13.24 -7.45
N ALA A 145 -5.14 13.11 -6.68
CA ALA A 145 -5.49 14.05 -5.62
C ALA A 145 -4.44 14.11 -4.49
N SER A 146 -3.94 12.95 -4.04
CA SER A 146 -2.91 12.87 -3.00
C SER A 146 -1.58 13.47 -3.46
N ASN A 147 -1.17 13.18 -4.69
CA ASN A 147 0.07 13.67 -5.27
C ASN A 147 0.06 15.20 -5.44
N LEU A 148 -1.06 15.78 -5.88
CA LEU A 148 -1.25 17.24 -5.93
C LEU A 148 -1.16 17.88 -4.53
N LYS A 149 -1.75 17.23 -3.51
CA LYS A 149 -1.69 17.70 -2.12
C LYS A 149 -0.25 17.69 -1.58
N ASP A 150 0.55 16.72 -1.97
CA ASP A 150 1.94 16.59 -1.57
C ASP A 150 2.91 17.47 -2.39
N HIS A 151 2.38 18.37 -3.24
CA HIS A 151 3.16 19.17 -4.19
C HIS A 151 4.03 18.33 -5.13
N ARG A 152 3.60 17.10 -5.43
CA ARG A 152 4.29 16.13 -6.29
C ARG A 152 3.41 15.81 -7.50
N ASP A 153 3.24 16.77 -8.41
CA ASP A 153 2.44 16.52 -9.62
C ASP A 153 3.14 15.51 -10.54
N LEU A 154 2.69 14.24 -10.51
CA LEU A 154 3.18 13.18 -11.37
C LEU A 154 2.59 13.25 -12.80
N GLY A 155 1.68 14.20 -13.06
CA GLY A 155 0.95 14.34 -14.32
C GLY A 155 -0.17 13.31 -14.49
N ILE A 156 -0.59 12.65 -13.41
CA ILE A 156 -1.70 11.69 -13.42
C ILE A 156 -3.01 12.48 -13.56
N LYS A 157 -3.71 12.27 -14.68
CA LYS A 157 -5.03 12.85 -14.92
C LYS A 157 -6.07 11.74 -14.81
N ALA A 158 -6.90 11.82 -13.77
CA ALA A 158 -7.90 10.80 -13.49
C ALA A 158 -9.19 11.46 -13.00
N GLU A 159 -10.31 10.87 -13.38
CA GLU A 159 -11.66 11.30 -12.99
C GLU A 159 -12.21 10.35 -11.93
N LYS A 160 -13.08 10.85 -11.06
CA LYS A 160 -13.82 9.99 -10.15
C LYS A 160 -14.92 9.27 -10.93
N LEU A 161 -14.79 7.96 -11.11
CA LEU A 161 -15.65 7.16 -11.99
C LEU A 161 -16.88 6.60 -11.28
N VAL A 162 -16.80 6.38 -9.96
CA VAL A 162 -17.89 5.79 -9.17
C VAL A 162 -18.19 6.62 -7.93
N ASP A 163 -19.49 6.77 -7.65
CA ASP A 163 -19.99 7.29 -6.39
C ASP A 163 -20.26 6.16 -5.40
N THR A 164 -19.30 5.93 -4.50
CA THR A 164 -19.29 4.81 -3.55
C THR A 164 -20.53 4.76 -2.67
N GLU A 165 -21.02 5.91 -2.19
CA GLU A 165 -22.19 5.95 -1.31
C GLU A 165 -23.45 5.49 -2.05
N LYS A 166 -23.61 5.85 -3.32
CA LYS A 166 -24.73 5.39 -4.16
C LYS A 166 -24.62 3.91 -4.48
N PHE A 167 -23.41 3.43 -4.79
CA PHE A 167 -23.16 2.00 -5.01
C PHE A 167 -23.47 1.16 -3.77
N GLU A 168 -23.02 1.61 -2.59
CA GLU A 168 -23.32 0.99 -1.30
C GLU A 168 -24.82 0.94 -1.05
N ALA A 169 -25.54 2.05 -1.30
CA ALA A 169 -26.98 2.13 -1.10
C ALA A 169 -27.75 1.14 -1.99
N SER A 170 -27.35 0.98 -3.26
CA SER A 170 -27.98 0.02 -4.19
C SER A 170 -27.65 -1.42 -3.82
N THR A 171 -26.40 -1.70 -3.44
CA THR A 171 -25.97 -3.01 -2.97
C THR A 171 -26.73 -3.41 -1.70
N LEU A 172 -26.91 -2.48 -0.76
CA LEU A 172 -27.70 -2.70 0.45
C LEU A 172 -29.15 -3.06 0.11
N LYS A 173 -29.78 -2.38 -0.86
CA LYS A 173 -31.14 -2.73 -1.31
C LYS A 173 -31.21 -4.16 -1.84
N MET A 174 -30.24 -4.61 -2.64
CA MET A 174 -30.20 -5.99 -3.15
C MET A 174 -30.07 -7.02 -2.03
N ILE A 175 -29.16 -6.78 -1.06
CA ILE A 175 -28.98 -7.68 0.07
C ILE A 175 -30.24 -7.70 0.95
N SER A 176 -30.81 -6.53 1.26
CA SER A 176 -32.04 -6.41 2.06
C SER A 176 -33.26 -7.03 1.38
N ALA A 177 -33.33 -7.07 0.05
CA ALA A 177 -34.41 -7.77 -0.66
C ALA A 177 -34.42 -9.28 -0.39
N SER A 178 -33.25 -9.87 -0.10
CA SER A 178 -33.15 -11.28 0.29
C SER A 178 -33.91 -11.58 1.59
N LYS A 179 -33.91 -10.63 2.54
CA LYS A 179 -34.70 -10.72 3.76
C LYS A 179 -36.20 -10.82 3.44
N VAL A 180 -36.68 -9.95 2.54
CA VAL A 180 -38.09 -9.94 2.11
C VAL A 180 -38.47 -11.28 1.50
N PHE A 181 -37.63 -11.81 0.60
CA PHE A 181 -37.84 -13.11 -0.04
C PHE A 181 -38.10 -14.23 0.98
N TYR A 182 -37.21 -14.41 1.98
CA TYR A 182 -37.34 -15.47 2.98
C TYR A 182 -38.49 -15.26 3.96
N LYS A 183 -38.86 -14.01 4.25
CA LYS A 183 -40.04 -13.74 5.08
C LYS A 183 -41.33 -14.14 4.37
N THR A 184 -41.38 -13.97 3.05
CA THR A 184 -42.56 -14.28 2.22
C THR A 184 -42.61 -15.72 1.70
N ASN A 185 -41.47 -16.41 1.56
CA ASN A 185 -41.39 -17.76 0.98
C ASN A 185 -40.86 -18.76 2.01
N PHE A 186 -41.74 -19.62 2.51
CA PHE A 186 -41.46 -20.59 3.57
C PHE A 186 -40.39 -21.65 3.18
N GLU A 187 -40.25 -21.96 1.89
CA GLU A 187 -39.23 -22.88 1.35
C GLU A 187 -38.30 -22.17 0.34
N GLY A 188 -37.82 -20.99 0.69
CA GLY A 188 -36.90 -20.24 -0.16
C GLY A 188 -35.63 -21.03 -0.48
N THR A 189 -35.47 -21.48 -1.74
CA THR A 189 -34.23 -22.10 -2.23
C THR A 189 -33.29 -21.06 -2.80
N ASP A 190 -32.00 -21.36 -2.88
CA ASP A 190 -30.98 -20.51 -3.53
C ASP A 190 -31.39 -20.11 -4.96
N LYS A 191 -31.95 -21.05 -5.72
CA LYS A 191 -32.47 -20.79 -7.08
C LYS A 191 -33.67 -19.85 -7.06
N GLY A 192 -34.58 -20.04 -6.09
CA GLY A 192 -35.73 -19.16 -5.90
C GLY A 192 -35.31 -17.74 -5.52
N LEU A 193 -34.31 -17.60 -4.64
CA LEU A 193 -33.74 -16.31 -4.27
C LEU A 193 -33.07 -15.63 -5.48
N GLN A 194 -32.26 -16.37 -6.25
CA GLN A 194 -31.64 -15.82 -7.45
C GLN A 194 -32.69 -15.30 -8.43
N GLN A 195 -33.73 -16.08 -8.71
CA GLN A 195 -34.81 -15.65 -9.59
C GLN A 195 -35.52 -14.40 -9.03
N PHE A 196 -35.83 -14.39 -7.73
CA PHE A 196 -36.44 -13.25 -7.07
C PHE A 196 -35.59 -11.98 -7.19
N LEU A 197 -34.27 -12.07 -7.01
CA LEU A 197 -33.37 -10.92 -7.15
C LEU A 197 -33.25 -10.48 -8.61
N MET A 198 -33.24 -11.40 -9.57
CA MET A 198 -33.30 -11.06 -11.00
C MET A 198 -34.61 -10.35 -11.38
N ASP A 199 -35.73 -10.75 -10.78
CA ASP A 199 -37.04 -10.15 -11.06
C ASP A 199 -37.23 -8.77 -10.38
N ASN A 200 -36.67 -8.57 -9.18
CA ASN A 200 -36.76 -7.31 -8.43
C ASN A 200 -35.72 -6.27 -8.87
N PHE A 201 -34.61 -6.72 -9.43
CA PHE A 201 -33.55 -5.85 -9.98
C PHE A 201 -33.27 -6.28 -11.43
N PRO A 202 -34.25 -6.10 -12.33
CA PRO A 202 -34.17 -6.57 -13.70
C PRO A 202 -33.13 -5.79 -14.49
N LYS A 203 -32.62 -6.42 -15.54
CA LYS A 203 -31.80 -5.76 -16.55
C LYS A 203 -32.61 -4.64 -17.20
N THR A 204 -32.04 -3.45 -17.31
CA THR A 204 -32.65 -2.35 -18.04
C THR A 204 -31.92 -2.13 -19.37
N ASP A 205 -32.68 -1.94 -20.45
CA ASP A 205 -32.12 -1.75 -21.78
C ASP A 205 -31.52 -0.34 -21.99
N ILE A 206 -31.71 0.57 -21.02
CA ILE A 206 -31.32 1.99 -21.10
C ILE A 206 -30.95 2.47 -19.68
N GLY A 207 -29.69 2.85 -19.45
CA GLY A 207 -29.30 3.70 -18.31
C GLY A 207 -28.87 3.03 -17.01
N GLU A 208 -28.31 1.82 -17.04
CA GLU A 208 -27.61 1.28 -15.86
C GLU A 208 -26.28 2.00 -15.67
N THR A 209 -26.20 2.78 -14.59
CA THR A 209 -24.92 3.26 -14.08
C THR A 209 -24.32 2.21 -13.14
N ILE A 210 -23.01 2.28 -12.87
CA ILE A 210 -22.36 1.38 -11.90
C ILE A 210 -23.09 1.42 -10.54
N GLU A 211 -23.61 2.57 -10.16
CA GLU A 211 -24.33 2.78 -8.91
C GLU A 211 -25.74 2.17 -8.89
N ASN A 212 -26.29 1.74 -10.03
CA ASN A 212 -27.64 1.19 -10.12
C ASN A 212 -27.72 0.04 -11.15
N LEU A 213 -26.88 -0.96 -10.95
CA LEU A 213 -26.84 -2.16 -11.78
C LEU A 213 -28.06 -3.06 -11.55
N SER A 214 -28.42 -3.85 -12.57
CA SER A 214 -29.27 -5.02 -12.35
C SER A 214 -28.57 -6.05 -11.46
N TYR A 215 -29.32 -6.99 -10.87
CA TYR A 215 -28.71 -8.06 -10.07
C TYR A 215 -27.75 -8.92 -10.93
N LYS A 216 -28.11 -9.17 -12.19
CA LYS A 216 -27.27 -9.93 -13.13
C LYS A 216 -25.95 -9.21 -13.39
N ASP A 217 -26.00 -7.90 -13.61
CA ASP A 217 -24.83 -7.11 -13.97
C ASP A 217 -23.93 -6.82 -12.78
N PHE A 218 -24.52 -6.66 -11.59
CA PHE A 218 -23.80 -6.66 -10.33
C PHE A 218 -23.00 -7.96 -10.11
N MET A 219 -23.63 -9.13 -10.31
CA MET A 219 -22.95 -10.43 -10.20
C MET A 219 -21.83 -10.57 -11.24
N SER A 220 -22.06 -10.13 -12.48
CA SER A 220 -21.04 -10.12 -13.54
C SER A 220 -19.84 -9.23 -13.17
N LEU A 221 -20.09 -8.07 -12.55
CA LEU A 221 -19.04 -7.17 -12.05
C LEU A 221 -18.24 -7.81 -10.92
N GLN A 222 -18.92 -8.42 -9.93
CA GLN A 222 -18.25 -9.15 -8.84
C GLN A 222 -17.37 -10.29 -9.37
N ASP A 223 -17.89 -11.13 -10.26
CA ASP A 223 -17.13 -12.23 -10.88
C ASP A 223 -15.91 -11.73 -11.65
N THR A 224 -16.08 -10.61 -12.37
CA THR A 224 -15.01 -10.00 -13.16
C THR A 224 -13.90 -9.45 -12.27
N LEU A 225 -14.26 -8.73 -11.20
CA LEU A 225 -13.28 -8.20 -10.24
C LEU A 225 -12.57 -9.34 -9.50
N LYS A 226 -13.30 -10.39 -9.11
CA LYS A 226 -12.70 -11.58 -8.51
C LYS A 226 -11.64 -12.21 -9.40
N MET A 227 -11.96 -12.38 -10.69
CA MET A 227 -10.99 -12.89 -11.66
C MET A 227 -9.79 -11.96 -11.83
N TYR A 228 -10.04 -10.64 -11.94
CA TYR A 228 -9.00 -9.64 -12.09
C TYR A 228 -8.01 -9.65 -10.91
N TYR A 229 -8.51 -9.61 -9.68
CA TYR A 229 -7.67 -9.62 -8.47
C TYR A 229 -6.96 -10.95 -8.24
N SER A 230 -7.63 -12.09 -8.48
CA SER A 230 -6.99 -13.41 -8.35
C SER A 230 -5.81 -13.59 -9.31
N ASN A 231 -5.88 -12.93 -10.47
CA ASN A 231 -4.82 -12.98 -11.48
C ASN A 231 -3.74 -11.90 -11.26
N LEU A 232 -4.03 -10.81 -10.54
CA LEU A 232 -3.06 -9.74 -10.24
C LEU A 232 -1.91 -10.23 -9.33
N ASP A 233 -2.21 -11.00 -8.29
CA ASP A 233 -1.19 -11.60 -7.40
C ASP A 233 -0.21 -12.51 -8.16
N GLN A 234 -0.66 -13.08 -9.28
CA GLN A 234 0.17 -13.87 -10.20
C GLN A 234 0.88 -13.00 -11.25
N ALA A 235 0.24 -11.91 -11.70
CA ALA A 235 0.71 -11.04 -12.78
C ALA A 235 1.86 -10.11 -12.43
N PHE A 236 1.98 -9.68 -11.16
CA PHE A 236 3.16 -8.90 -10.68
C PHE A 236 4.49 -9.65 -10.90
N ARG A 237 4.45 -10.95 -11.20
CA ARG A 237 5.63 -11.77 -11.48
C ARG A 237 6.00 -11.87 -12.97
N ALA A 238 5.13 -11.46 -13.90
CA ALA A 238 5.29 -11.80 -15.32
C ALA A 238 4.88 -10.71 -16.35
N GLY A 239 4.45 -9.51 -15.93
CA GLY A 239 4.09 -8.44 -16.89
C GLY A 239 2.83 -8.74 -17.70
N GLU A 240 1.91 -9.56 -17.16
CA GLU A 240 0.68 -10.02 -17.84
C GLU A 240 -0.57 -9.17 -17.57
N GLU A 241 -0.40 -7.97 -17.01
CA GLU A 241 -1.49 -7.07 -16.62
C GLU A 241 -2.45 -6.77 -17.80
N ALA A 242 -1.91 -6.58 -19.01
CA ALA A 242 -2.70 -6.39 -20.23
C ALA A 242 -3.58 -7.61 -20.60
N LYS A 243 -3.05 -8.84 -20.47
CA LYS A 243 -3.83 -10.06 -20.75
C LYS A 243 -4.97 -10.25 -19.75
N ASN A 244 -4.72 -9.93 -18.48
CA ASN A 244 -5.75 -9.99 -17.43
C ASN A 244 -6.82 -8.92 -17.63
N THR A 245 -6.41 -7.74 -18.11
CA THR A 245 -7.31 -6.65 -18.49
C THR A 245 -8.27 -7.09 -19.60
N ASP A 246 -7.72 -7.64 -20.69
CA ASP A 246 -8.51 -8.12 -21.83
C ASP A 246 -9.45 -9.27 -21.42
N ALA A 247 -8.99 -10.19 -20.58
CA ALA A 247 -9.82 -11.26 -20.05
C ALA A 247 -11.01 -10.72 -19.24
N ALA A 248 -10.76 -9.75 -18.34
CA ALA A 248 -11.79 -9.12 -17.52
C ALA A 248 -12.85 -8.40 -18.36
N ILE A 249 -12.41 -7.62 -19.34
CA ILE A 249 -13.30 -6.93 -20.28
C ILE A 249 -14.12 -7.94 -21.10
N ASN A 250 -13.48 -8.99 -21.62
CA ASN A 250 -14.16 -10.03 -22.38
C ASN A 250 -15.17 -10.79 -21.52
N ARG A 251 -14.91 -10.98 -20.22
CA ARG A 251 -15.86 -11.60 -19.30
C ARG A 251 -17.14 -10.77 -19.16
N LEU A 252 -17.04 -9.45 -18.99
CA LEU A 252 -18.20 -8.55 -18.96
C LEU A 252 -18.97 -8.57 -20.29
N LYS A 253 -18.25 -8.53 -21.42
CA LYS A 253 -18.83 -8.60 -22.77
C LYS A 253 -19.62 -9.90 -22.98
N LEU A 254 -19.03 -11.04 -22.63
CA LEU A 254 -19.66 -12.37 -22.75
C LEU A 254 -20.83 -12.55 -21.77
N GLY A 255 -20.77 -11.92 -20.59
CA GLY A 255 -21.90 -11.89 -19.63
C GLY A 255 -23.10 -11.08 -20.12
N GLY A 256 -22.90 -10.25 -21.16
CA GLY A 256 -23.91 -9.36 -21.72
C GLY A 256 -24.15 -8.14 -20.84
N SER A 257 -23.11 -7.66 -20.14
CA SER A 257 -23.16 -6.47 -19.32
C SER A 257 -23.44 -5.20 -20.15
N PRO A 258 -24.07 -4.15 -19.56
CA PRO A 258 -24.33 -2.89 -20.23
C PRO A 258 -23.05 -2.26 -20.79
N LYS A 259 -23.18 -1.58 -21.93
CA LYS A 259 -22.06 -0.86 -22.55
C LYS A 259 -21.44 0.18 -21.61
N GLU A 260 -22.26 0.82 -20.79
CA GLU A 260 -21.83 1.82 -19.82
C GLU A 260 -20.95 1.23 -18.72
N LEU A 261 -21.32 0.06 -18.17
CA LEU A 261 -20.49 -0.67 -17.21
C LEU A 261 -19.15 -1.07 -17.83
N ILE A 262 -19.16 -1.61 -19.06
CA ILE A 262 -17.95 -1.99 -19.77
C ILE A 262 -17.06 -0.76 -20.01
N ALA A 263 -17.63 0.35 -20.47
CA ALA A 263 -16.90 1.58 -20.76
C ALA A 263 -16.24 2.16 -19.51
N LYS A 264 -16.97 2.28 -18.39
CA LYS A 264 -16.39 2.75 -17.12
C LYS A 264 -15.33 1.79 -16.58
N PHE A 265 -15.49 0.48 -16.78
CA PHE A 265 -14.47 -0.51 -16.39
C PHE A 265 -13.20 -0.35 -17.24
N GLU A 266 -13.34 -0.24 -18.56
CA GLU A 266 -12.23 0.05 -19.48
C GLU A 266 -11.53 1.36 -19.11
N GLU A 267 -12.28 2.40 -18.77
CA GLU A 267 -11.76 3.69 -18.34
C GLU A 267 -10.97 3.59 -17.03
N ALA A 268 -11.49 2.89 -16.02
CA ALA A 268 -10.78 2.64 -14.76
C ALA A 268 -9.44 1.94 -15.01
N MET A 269 -9.42 0.94 -15.90
CA MET A 269 -8.21 0.21 -16.26
C MET A 269 -7.17 1.12 -16.94
N ILE A 270 -7.60 1.98 -17.86
CA ILE A 270 -6.73 2.95 -18.53
C ILE A 270 -6.16 3.95 -17.52
N GLN A 271 -7.00 4.54 -16.67
CA GLN A 271 -6.58 5.52 -15.67
C GLN A 271 -5.61 4.90 -14.65
N ASN A 272 -5.90 3.69 -14.16
CA ASN A 272 -5.02 2.96 -13.24
C ASN A 272 -3.69 2.58 -13.90
N GLY A 273 -3.70 2.14 -15.17
CA GLY A 273 -2.50 1.81 -15.91
C GLY A 273 -1.57 3.01 -16.13
N ASP A 274 -2.12 4.17 -16.52
CA ASP A 274 -1.33 5.41 -16.64
C ASP A 274 -0.79 5.83 -15.27
N SER A 275 -1.61 5.75 -14.21
CA SER A 275 -1.20 6.06 -12.84
C SER A 275 -0.03 5.20 -12.38
N ASN A 276 -0.15 3.88 -12.50
CA ASN A 276 0.89 2.92 -12.12
C ASN A 276 2.19 3.16 -12.91
N THR A 277 2.07 3.42 -14.22
CA THR A 277 3.22 3.71 -15.07
C THR A 277 3.94 4.98 -14.63
N ARG A 278 3.21 6.06 -14.33
CA ARG A 278 3.80 7.33 -13.87
C ARG A 278 4.45 7.21 -12.51
N VAL A 279 3.83 6.48 -11.58
CA VAL A 279 4.42 6.18 -10.26
C VAL A 279 5.72 5.37 -10.42
N HIS A 280 5.72 4.36 -11.28
CA HIS A 280 6.93 3.59 -11.58
C HIS A 280 8.07 4.46 -12.11
N PHE A 281 7.82 5.30 -13.11
CA PHE A 281 8.86 6.20 -13.63
C PHE A 281 9.35 7.20 -12.59
N TYR A 282 8.48 7.70 -11.71
CA TYR A 282 8.89 8.53 -10.59
C TYR A 282 9.92 7.81 -9.70
N GLU A 283 9.67 6.54 -9.35
CA GLU A 283 10.58 5.73 -8.54
C GLU A 283 11.91 5.44 -9.24
N VAL A 284 11.86 5.13 -10.54
CA VAL A 284 13.05 4.88 -11.37
C VAL A 284 13.94 6.13 -11.40
N ILE A 285 13.38 7.29 -11.77
CA ILE A 285 14.11 8.56 -11.84
C ILE A 285 14.71 8.93 -10.48
N ASN A 286 13.93 8.78 -9.41
CA ASN A 286 14.39 9.04 -8.04
C ASN A 286 15.58 8.13 -7.66
N THR A 287 15.52 6.85 -8.05
CA THR A 287 16.59 5.88 -7.82
C THR A 287 17.85 6.23 -8.61
N GLU A 288 17.72 6.63 -9.88
CA GLU A 288 18.83 7.07 -10.72
C GLU A 288 19.54 8.29 -10.14
N PHE A 289 18.78 9.27 -9.64
CA PHE A 289 19.36 10.42 -8.93
C PHE A 289 20.15 10.01 -7.70
N ASN A 290 19.65 9.06 -6.91
CA ASN A 290 20.34 8.58 -5.71
C ASN A 290 21.63 7.85 -6.05
N ILE A 291 21.59 6.91 -7.00
CA ILE A 291 22.79 6.17 -7.46
C ILE A 291 23.85 7.15 -8.01
N THR A 292 23.43 8.13 -8.82
CA THR A 292 24.37 9.10 -9.40
C THR A 292 24.96 10.03 -8.34
N THR A 293 24.16 10.43 -7.35
CA THR A 293 24.62 11.24 -6.22
C THR A 293 25.69 10.49 -5.42
N ASP A 294 25.48 9.21 -5.14
CA ASP A 294 26.43 8.41 -4.35
C ASP A 294 27.75 8.19 -5.11
N LYS A 295 27.70 7.88 -6.41
CA LYS A 295 28.90 7.78 -7.26
C LYS A 295 29.72 9.06 -7.27
N LEU A 296 29.07 10.21 -7.43
CA LEU A 296 29.77 11.50 -7.46
C LEU A 296 30.35 11.87 -6.08
N LYS A 297 29.67 11.53 -4.97
CA LYS A 297 30.24 11.67 -3.63
C LYS A 297 31.49 10.81 -3.45
N ASP A 298 31.47 9.58 -3.94
CA ASP A 298 32.63 8.69 -3.89
C ASP A 298 33.81 9.24 -4.70
N GLU A 299 33.56 9.76 -5.91
CA GLU A 299 34.57 10.45 -6.73
C GLU A 299 35.19 11.64 -5.98
N VAL A 300 34.34 12.51 -5.40
CA VAL A 300 34.82 13.68 -4.62
C VAL A 300 35.63 13.23 -3.40
N ASN A 301 35.19 12.21 -2.67
CA ASN A 301 35.92 11.67 -1.52
C ASN A 301 37.28 11.09 -1.94
N GLN A 302 37.37 10.44 -3.10
CA GLN A 302 38.64 9.96 -3.65
C GLN A 302 39.59 11.13 -3.97
N TYR A 303 39.10 12.21 -4.60
CA TYR A 303 39.92 13.40 -4.85
C TYR A 303 40.40 14.05 -3.55
N VAL A 304 39.54 14.19 -2.54
CA VAL A 304 39.93 14.71 -1.21
C VAL A 304 41.04 13.86 -0.58
N LYS A 305 40.97 12.53 -0.72
CA LYS A 305 42.02 11.63 -0.23
C LYS A 305 43.32 11.81 -1.01
N PHE A 306 43.25 11.90 -2.34
CA PHE A 306 44.40 12.18 -3.20
C PHE A 306 45.10 13.49 -2.83
N PHE A 307 44.34 14.55 -2.52
CA PHE A 307 44.92 15.82 -2.07
C PHE A 307 45.71 15.67 -0.78
N LYS A 308 45.17 14.95 0.21
CA LYS A 308 45.87 14.69 1.49
C LYS A 308 47.15 13.89 1.28
N ASP A 309 47.13 12.90 0.37
CA ASP A 309 48.30 12.10 0.05
C ASP A 309 49.38 12.92 -0.66
N LEU A 310 48.99 13.84 -1.57
CA LEU A 310 49.90 14.78 -2.23
C LEU A 310 50.52 15.80 -1.27
N GLU A 311 49.72 16.39 -0.37
CA GLU A 311 50.24 17.29 0.68
C GLU A 311 51.27 16.57 1.56
N LYS A 312 51.00 15.31 1.89
CA LYS A 312 51.93 14.47 2.66
C LYS A 312 53.23 14.20 1.88
N GLN A 313 53.14 13.86 0.60
CA GLN A 313 54.33 13.65 -0.24
C GLN A 313 55.18 14.92 -0.37
N LYS A 314 54.54 16.09 -0.54
CA LYS A 314 55.23 17.38 -0.59
C LYS A 314 56.00 17.65 0.72
N MET A 315 55.34 17.46 1.86
CA MET A 315 55.98 17.55 3.18
C MET A 315 57.12 16.55 3.39
N GLU A 316 56.98 15.31 2.91
CA GLU A 316 58.04 14.29 3.03
C GLU A 316 59.24 14.60 2.14
N MET A 317 59.02 15.11 0.92
CA MET A 317 60.11 15.58 0.06
C MET A 317 60.84 16.77 0.64
N ASP A 318 60.11 17.77 1.16
CA ASP A 318 60.71 18.95 1.79
C ASP A 318 61.63 18.53 2.94
N LYS A 319 61.16 17.63 3.81
CA LYS A 319 61.97 17.07 4.92
C LYS A 319 63.17 16.25 4.45
N LYS A 320 62.99 15.43 3.41
CA LYS A 320 64.07 14.60 2.87
C LYS A 320 65.16 15.49 2.25
N GLN A 321 64.76 16.55 1.56
CA GLN A 321 65.67 17.51 0.96
C GLN A 321 66.36 18.38 2.00
N GLU A 322 65.66 18.83 3.04
CA GLU A 322 66.28 19.53 4.17
C GLU A 322 67.37 18.65 4.80
N LYS A 323 67.08 17.37 5.03
CA LYS A 323 68.05 16.41 5.54
C LYS A 323 69.22 16.14 4.57
N GLU A 324 68.94 16.04 3.27
CA GLU A 324 69.98 15.86 2.25
C GLU A 324 70.85 17.12 2.09
N LEU A 325 70.28 18.32 2.27
CA LEU A 325 71.00 19.59 2.32
C LEU A 325 71.87 19.68 3.58
N GLU A 326 71.34 19.36 4.75
CA GLU A 326 72.12 19.30 6.00
C GLU A 326 73.25 18.26 5.91
N ASP A 327 72.99 17.07 5.36
CA ASP A 327 74.00 16.05 5.15
C ASP A 327 75.04 16.49 4.10
N PHE A 328 74.63 17.24 3.07
CA PHE A 328 75.53 17.81 2.07
C PHE A 328 76.37 18.94 2.66
N GLU A 329 75.80 19.86 3.44
CA GLU A 329 76.49 20.94 4.14
C GLU A 329 77.47 20.39 5.16
N ARG A 330 77.08 19.37 5.94
CA ARG A 330 77.99 18.66 6.85
C ARG A 330 79.13 17.98 6.09
N LYS A 331 78.83 17.28 4.98
CA LYS A 331 79.86 16.68 4.12
C LYS A 331 80.72 17.74 3.44
N LEU A 332 80.19 18.92 3.13
CA LEU A 332 80.91 20.05 2.57
C LEU A 332 81.83 20.66 3.62
N GLU A 333 81.43 20.77 4.89
CA GLU A 333 82.32 21.16 5.99
C GLU A 333 83.42 20.12 6.21
N GLU A 334 83.07 18.83 6.26
CA GLU A 334 84.02 17.72 6.34
C GLU A 334 84.96 17.66 5.12
N GLN A 335 84.46 18.02 3.93
CA GLN A 335 85.25 18.10 2.71
C GLN A 335 86.01 19.41 2.58
N MET A 336 85.57 20.56 3.10
CA MET A 336 86.36 21.79 3.16
C MET A 336 87.56 21.59 4.10
N LEU A 337 87.39 20.79 5.15
CA LEU A 337 88.49 20.28 5.98
C LEU A 337 89.43 19.34 5.19
N ARG A 338 88.96 18.67 4.12
CA ARG A 338 89.77 17.79 3.26
C ARG A 338 90.25 18.42 1.94
N ILE A 339 89.62 19.48 1.44
CA ILE A 339 89.87 20.21 0.17
C ILE A 339 90.93 21.31 0.40
N ILE A 340 91.59 21.31 1.55
CA ILE A 340 93.01 21.69 1.63
C ILE A 340 93.89 20.67 0.86
N MET A 341 93.38 19.50 0.46
CA MET A 341 94.09 18.47 -0.31
C MET A 341 93.22 17.87 -1.44
N VAL A 342 93.42 18.38 -2.67
CA VAL A 342 93.28 17.69 -3.98
C VAL A 342 91.91 17.71 -4.69
N ASN A 343 91.99 18.08 -5.97
CA ASN A 343 90.96 18.25 -7.02
C ASN A 343 89.91 17.12 -7.15
N ALA A 344 88.63 17.50 -7.07
CA ALA A 344 87.50 16.81 -7.72
C ALA A 344 86.40 17.84 -8.08
N LYS A 345 85.54 17.51 -9.06
CA LYS A 345 84.50 18.39 -9.65
C LYS A 345 83.77 19.25 -8.60
N SER A 346 83.57 20.52 -8.94
CA SER A 346 83.06 21.56 -8.04
C SER A 346 81.79 21.10 -7.29
N PRO A 347 81.77 21.13 -5.95
CA PRO A 347 80.57 20.90 -5.14
C PRO A 347 79.36 21.75 -5.58
N GLU A 348 79.60 22.95 -6.13
CA GLU A 348 78.57 23.77 -6.78
C GLU A 348 77.83 23.03 -7.91
N ASP A 349 78.52 22.26 -8.76
CA ASP A 349 77.89 21.60 -9.92
C ASP A 349 76.91 20.48 -9.49
N GLN A 350 77.27 19.75 -8.42
CA GLN A 350 76.41 18.69 -7.86
C GLN A 350 75.21 19.30 -7.12
N ARG A 351 75.45 20.38 -6.37
CA ARG A 351 74.39 21.17 -5.72
C ARG A 351 73.42 21.76 -6.76
N GLU A 352 73.93 22.26 -7.88
CA GLU A 352 73.11 22.81 -8.95
C GLU A 352 72.29 21.73 -9.67
N ALA A 353 72.86 20.54 -9.90
CA ALA A 353 72.13 19.40 -10.45
C ALA A 353 71.00 18.90 -9.53
N LEU A 354 71.25 18.81 -8.21
CA LEU A 354 70.24 18.48 -7.20
C LEU A 354 69.12 19.54 -7.15
N MET A 355 69.47 20.83 -7.12
CA MET A 355 68.48 21.92 -7.18
C MET A 355 67.68 21.92 -8.49
N LYS A 356 68.27 21.48 -9.60
CA LYS A 356 67.58 21.37 -10.88
C LYS A 356 66.60 20.19 -10.89
N LEU A 357 66.98 19.05 -10.31
CA LEU A 357 66.11 17.89 -10.13
C LEU A 357 64.90 18.26 -9.24
N GLN A 358 65.14 18.89 -8.09
CA GLN A 358 64.10 19.39 -7.18
C GLN A 358 63.14 20.36 -7.90
N ARG A 359 63.66 21.31 -8.68
CA ARG A 359 62.83 22.24 -9.47
C ARG A 359 62.02 21.54 -10.57
N CYS A 360 62.41 20.36 -11.03
CA CYS A 360 61.61 19.55 -11.95
C CYS A 360 60.55 18.75 -11.20
N GLU A 361 60.87 18.15 -10.05
CA GLU A 361 59.94 17.38 -9.22
C GLU A 361 58.85 18.27 -8.61
N VAL A 362 59.20 19.44 -8.07
CA VAL A 362 58.23 20.42 -7.54
C VAL A 362 57.26 20.87 -8.63
N ARG A 363 57.77 21.14 -9.84
CA ARG A 363 56.94 21.54 -10.97
C ARG A 363 55.99 20.44 -11.42
N PHE A 364 56.44 19.19 -11.45
CA PHE A 364 55.60 18.04 -11.76
C PHE A 364 54.49 17.84 -10.72
N LEU A 365 54.79 18.04 -9.43
CA LEU A 365 53.78 18.00 -8.37
C LEU A 365 52.79 19.16 -8.48
N ASP A 366 53.25 20.37 -8.80
CA ASP A 366 52.37 21.52 -9.00
C ASP A 366 51.45 21.31 -10.22
N GLU A 367 51.95 20.70 -11.31
CA GLU A 367 51.14 20.30 -12.48
C GLU A 367 50.09 19.24 -12.12
N LEU A 368 50.46 18.24 -11.31
CA LEU A 368 49.51 17.23 -10.80
C LEU A 368 48.46 17.85 -9.88
N GLU A 369 48.86 18.76 -8.98
CA GLU A 369 47.96 19.47 -8.08
C GLU A 369 46.93 20.29 -8.87
N LEU A 370 47.38 21.04 -9.88
CA LEU A 370 46.50 21.79 -10.78
C LEU A 370 45.52 20.88 -11.52
N LYS A 371 45.99 19.73 -12.02
CA LYS A 371 45.14 18.77 -12.74
C LYS A 371 44.07 18.17 -11.82
N ILE A 372 44.43 17.78 -10.60
CA ILE A 372 43.47 17.21 -9.64
C ILE A 372 42.51 18.29 -9.15
N ARG A 373 42.97 19.55 -8.99
CA ARG A 373 42.11 20.70 -8.67
C ARG A 373 41.07 20.94 -9.75
N ALA A 374 41.46 20.89 -11.02
CA ALA A 374 40.53 20.99 -12.14
C ALA A 374 39.49 19.84 -12.13
N MET A 375 39.92 18.59 -11.92
CA MET A 375 39.01 17.43 -11.85
C MET A 375 38.04 17.51 -10.65
N CYS A 376 38.51 17.98 -9.50
CA CYS A 376 37.68 18.17 -8.31
C CYS A 376 36.62 19.24 -8.55
N GLU A 377 36.99 20.35 -9.19
CA GLU A 377 36.05 21.43 -9.50
C GLU A 377 35.00 20.98 -10.53
N GLU A 378 35.40 20.22 -11.56
CA GLU A 378 34.48 19.60 -12.52
C GLU A 378 33.47 18.67 -11.84
N SER A 379 33.91 17.81 -10.90
CA SER A 379 33.00 16.93 -10.15
C SER A 379 32.07 17.70 -9.21
N LYS A 380 32.51 18.82 -8.62
CA LYS A 380 31.63 19.70 -7.84
C LYS A 380 30.56 20.35 -8.71
N GLU A 381 30.93 20.90 -9.87
CA GLU A 381 29.98 21.47 -10.82
C GLU A 381 28.94 20.44 -11.28
N ARG A 382 29.38 19.19 -11.53
CA ARG A 382 28.48 18.06 -11.84
C ARG A 382 27.53 17.73 -10.69
N LEU A 383 28.00 17.76 -9.44
CA LEU A 383 27.17 17.57 -8.24
C LEU A 383 26.15 18.69 -8.06
N GLU A 384 26.55 19.95 -8.24
CA GLU A 384 25.65 21.10 -8.14
C GLU A 384 24.56 21.03 -9.21
N LYS A 385 24.94 20.69 -10.45
CA LYS A 385 23.99 20.47 -11.55
C LYS A 385 23.03 19.32 -11.24
N LEU A 386 23.52 18.20 -10.69
CA LEU A 386 22.68 17.07 -10.28
C LEU A 386 21.71 17.48 -9.15
N GLY A 387 22.19 18.22 -8.16
CA GLY A 387 21.37 18.73 -7.06
C GLY A 387 20.26 19.65 -7.56
N LYS A 388 20.57 20.54 -8.51
CA LYS A 388 19.57 21.39 -9.17
C LYS A 388 18.54 20.55 -9.95
N ASN A 389 18.99 19.63 -10.79
CA ASN A 389 18.09 18.76 -11.56
C ASN A 389 17.16 17.92 -10.65
N LYS A 390 17.70 17.40 -9.54
CA LYS A 390 16.92 16.66 -8.53
C LYS A 390 15.88 17.56 -7.84
N LYS A 391 16.24 18.80 -7.53
CA LYS A 391 15.30 19.79 -6.98
C LYS A 391 14.19 20.12 -7.98
N ASP A 392 14.55 20.43 -9.21
CA ASP A 392 13.60 20.73 -10.30
C ASP A 392 12.65 19.54 -10.54
N PHE A 393 13.15 18.30 -10.42
CA PHE A 393 12.33 17.09 -10.49
C PHE A 393 11.31 16.98 -9.35
N TYR A 394 11.66 17.29 -8.09
CA TYR A 394 10.67 17.26 -7.02
C TYR A 394 9.67 18.41 -7.08
N GLU A 395 10.06 19.56 -7.65
CA GLU A 395 9.13 20.68 -7.89
C GLU A 395 8.14 20.38 -9.01
N ASN A 396 8.55 19.63 -10.04
CA ASN A 396 7.67 19.22 -11.13
C ASN A 396 8.06 17.86 -11.73
N PRO A 397 7.69 16.74 -11.07
CA PRO A 397 8.10 15.42 -11.53
C PRO A 397 7.46 15.02 -12.86
N SER A 398 6.24 15.51 -13.15
CA SER A 398 5.51 15.21 -14.39
C SER A 398 6.33 15.46 -15.65
N LYS A 399 7.13 16.53 -15.67
CA LYS A 399 7.91 16.92 -16.85
C LYS A 399 8.94 15.85 -17.21
N LEU A 400 9.76 15.45 -16.25
CA LEU A 400 10.83 14.47 -16.49
C LEU A 400 10.27 13.05 -16.69
N ILE A 401 9.14 12.73 -16.05
CA ILE A 401 8.39 11.49 -16.32
C ILE A 401 7.91 11.46 -17.78
N ASN A 402 7.33 12.56 -18.28
CA ASN A 402 6.88 12.62 -19.68
C ASN A 402 8.05 12.46 -20.67
N GLU A 403 9.20 13.09 -20.39
CA GLU A 403 10.41 12.92 -21.20
C GLU A 403 10.87 11.44 -21.25
N HIS A 404 10.82 10.71 -20.13
CA HIS A 404 11.12 9.26 -20.09
C HIS A 404 10.11 8.43 -20.89
N LEU A 405 8.82 8.73 -20.73
CA LEU A 405 7.74 8.06 -21.46
C LEU A 405 7.86 8.24 -22.97
N GLU A 406 8.27 9.43 -23.43
CA GLU A 406 8.51 9.71 -24.86
C GLU A 406 9.76 8.98 -25.37
N GLY A 407 10.82 8.91 -24.58
CA GLY A 407 12.05 8.18 -24.91
C GLY A 407 11.83 6.68 -25.10
N ASP A 408 11.01 6.04 -24.25
CA ASP A 408 10.70 4.62 -24.36
C ASP A 408 9.76 4.27 -25.54
N LYS A 409 8.85 5.20 -25.90
CA LYS A 409 8.02 5.04 -27.11
C LYS A 409 8.84 5.00 -28.40
N ILE A 410 9.96 5.72 -28.45
CA ILE A 410 10.85 5.75 -29.62
C ILE A 410 11.64 4.43 -29.72
N LYS A 411 12.20 3.94 -28.60
CA LYS A 411 12.94 2.66 -28.56
C LYS A 411 12.08 1.46 -28.98
N ASN A 412 10.82 1.41 -28.54
CA ASN A 412 9.92 0.32 -28.92
C ASN A 412 9.47 0.36 -30.39
N LYS A 413 9.42 1.54 -31.03
CA LYS A 413 9.14 1.65 -32.47
C LYS A 413 10.33 1.23 -33.35
N GLU A 414 11.56 1.42 -32.89
CA GLU A 414 12.76 1.00 -33.63
C GLU A 414 12.97 -0.52 -33.64
N ILE A 415 12.42 -1.23 -32.65
CA ILE A 415 12.48 -2.70 -32.58
C ILE A 415 11.49 -3.34 -33.57
N VAL A 416 10.32 -2.73 -33.78
CA VAL A 416 9.27 -3.26 -34.68
C VAL A 416 9.59 -3.05 -36.17
N HIS A 417 10.53 -2.17 -36.51
CA HIS A 417 10.94 -1.90 -37.90
C HIS A 417 12.23 -2.62 -38.32
N LYS A 418 12.68 -3.63 -37.57
CA LYS A 418 13.89 -4.40 -37.88
C LYS A 418 13.67 -5.87 -38.26
N ASP A 419 12.42 -6.30 -38.45
CA ASP A 419 12.10 -7.64 -38.99
C ASP A 419 11.61 -7.58 -40.44
#